data_AF-A0A7C8DQJ7-F1
#
_entry.id   AF-A0A7C8DQJ7-F1
#
_cell.length_a   1.000
_cell.length_b   1.000
_cell.length_c   1.000
_cell.angle_alpha   90.00
_cell.angle_beta   90.00
_cell.angle_gamma   90.00
#
_symmetry.space_group_name_H-M   'P 1'
#
loop_
_entity.id
_entity.type
_entity.pdbx_description
1 polymer ?
#
loop_
_entity_poly.entity_id
_entity_poly.type
_entity_poly.pdbx_seq_one_letter_code
_entity_poly.pdbx_strand_id
1 'polypeptide(L)'
;MEKRPGIFNDVIGPIMRGPSSSHTAASWRAAKICMDILNEPLKKAIIDFDKDGAWASNYKGQGTSLGIEGGLLGLEMTDDRMKNTELVANELGISIHYEINSFKTNHVNTFRLLLEGINGKNIQVVAISIGGGSFEIQDIDGFEVKICGDFYEVYLFNSSKKTTLEELKSMFPQSKSIVESFNSDRRLINIKFSKEVSDETIKKLKGIVSFDELIITKPVLPIVAGNESELPFTSVASLLEFAEKENLDLGALGLIYEQCQSGLEDSAVIDRMKNLVSIIENSIKTGLEGTTYEDRILPQQSHLINSAKKRNKILQNSIINQIIANVSAIMESKSAMEVVVANPTAGSCGVVGGVLRAVADDINATQDELIKAYFATGIIGVYFAAGPGFSAEEHGCQVECGASAGMAAAGIVQLFGGTARQAVDAASMAIQNMIGLVCDPIADRVEAPCLGKNVSAAVNALSSATMSCAGYNALIPLNEVIETVSSVSKQMPTCVKCTGKGGLAMTKTACAIKEKLTLKNTIVTA
;
A
#
# COMPACT_ATOMS: atom_id res chain seq x y z
N MET A 1 12.02 9.53 17.06
CA MET A 1 12.55 8.52 16.11
C MET A 1 12.04 8.89 14.74
N GLU A 2 12.91 8.92 13.74
CA GLU A 2 12.46 8.96 12.35
C GLU A 2 11.62 7.72 12.07
N LYS A 3 10.49 7.90 11.37
CA LYS A 3 9.58 6.81 11.04
C LYS A 3 10.27 5.90 10.03
N ARG A 4 10.62 4.69 10.46
CA ARG A 4 11.22 3.65 9.62
C ARG A 4 10.09 2.83 8.96
N PRO A 5 10.16 2.52 7.65
CA PRO A 5 9.17 1.65 7.00
C PRO A 5 9.20 0.23 7.57
N GLY A 6 8.04 -0.40 7.73
CA GLY A 6 7.93 -1.82 8.14
C GLY A 6 7.58 -2.72 6.96
N ILE A 7 7.99 -3.99 7.02
CA ILE A 7 7.65 -5.00 6.00
C ILE A 7 6.13 -5.14 5.90
N PHE A 8 5.41 -5.22 7.02
CA PHE A 8 3.97 -5.47 6.98
C PHE A 8 3.11 -4.22 6.82
N ASN A 9 3.59 -3.05 7.24
CA ASN A 9 2.83 -1.82 7.15
C ASN A 9 2.96 -1.15 5.78
N ASP A 10 4.17 -1.19 5.20
CA ASP A 10 4.53 -0.35 4.05
C ASP A 10 4.88 -1.16 2.79
N VAL A 11 5.31 -2.43 2.90
CA VAL A 11 5.94 -3.17 1.80
C VAL A 11 5.15 -4.38 1.30
N ILE A 12 4.66 -5.24 2.19
CA ILE A 12 3.93 -6.47 1.87
C ILE A 12 2.56 -6.38 2.56
N GLY A 13 1.61 -5.85 1.81
CA GLY A 13 0.32 -5.40 2.28
C GLY A 13 -0.03 -4.05 1.65
N PRO A 14 -1.27 -3.56 1.85
CA PRO A 14 -2.34 -4.20 2.60
C PRO A 14 -2.95 -5.43 1.91
N ILE A 15 -3.66 -6.24 2.70
CA ILE A 15 -4.63 -7.21 2.19
C ILE A 15 -5.89 -6.42 1.79
N MET A 16 -6.32 -6.53 0.54
CA MET A 16 -7.37 -5.65 0.02
C MET A 16 -8.18 -6.26 -1.13
N ARG A 17 -9.39 -5.71 -1.31
CA ARG A 17 -10.09 -5.64 -2.60
C ARG A 17 -9.91 -4.23 -3.19
N GLY A 18 -9.94 -4.13 -4.50
CA GLY A 18 -9.76 -2.87 -5.20
C GLY A 18 -8.47 -2.81 -6.01
N PRO A 19 -8.43 -2.01 -7.09
CA PRO A 19 -7.39 -2.15 -8.09
C PRO A 19 -6.10 -1.39 -7.77
N SER A 20 -6.16 -0.45 -6.81
CA SER A 20 -5.08 0.49 -6.48
C SER A 20 -4.97 0.69 -4.97
N SER A 21 -3.78 0.47 -4.39
CA SER A 21 -3.58 0.67 -2.96
C SER A 21 -3.58 2.15 -2.58
N SER A 22 -3.03 3.03 -3.42
CA SER A 22 -3.06 4.49 -3.19
C SER A 22 -4.49 5.04 -3.21
N HIS A 23 -5.35 4.55 -4.11
CA HIS A 23 -6.71 5.06 -4.25
C HIS A 23 -7.70 4.36 -3.30
N THR A 24 -7.64 3.03 -3.18
CA THR A 24 -8.61 2.25 -2.38
C THR A 24 -8.17 2.08 -0.93
N ALA A 25 -6.96 1.58 -0.68
CA ALA A 25 -6.56 1.24 0.70
C ALA A 25 -6.27 2.47 1.56
N ALA A 26 -5.55 3.45 1.02
CA ALA A 26 -5.23 4.67 1.75
C ALA A 26 -6.50 5.46 2.10
N SER A 27 -7.43 5.57 1.15
CA SER A 27 -8.69 6.29 1.35
C SER A 27 -9.62 5.55 2.31
N TRP A 28 -9.66 4.21 2.27
CA TRP A 28 -10.36 3.38 3.24
C TRP A 28 -9.83 3.59 4.67
N ARG A 29 -8.51 3.57 4.84
CA ARG A 29 -7.87 3.79 6.15
C ARG A 29 -8.20 5.18 6.70
N ALA A 30 -8.11 6.21 5.87
CA ALA A 30 -8.49 7.57 6.25
C ALA A 30 -9.97 7.67 6.64
N ALA A 31 -10.87 7.15 5.80
CA ALA A 31 -12.31 7.17 6.05
C ALA A 31 -12.70 6.42 7.33
N LYS A 32 -12.07 5.27 7.62
CA LYS A 32 -12.29 4.50 8.84
C LYS A 32 -11.91 5.29 10.09
N ILE A 33 -10.77 5.99 10.08
CA ILE A 33 -10.39 6.89 11.19
C ILE A 33 -11.35 8.07 11.30
N CYS A 34 -11.83 8.62 10.17
CA CYS A 34 -12.82 9.70 10.20
C CYS A 34 -14.13 9.28 10.89
N MET A 35 -14.51 8.01 10.80
CA MET A 35 -15.66 7.48 11.53
C MET A 35 -15.43 7.43 13.05
N ASP A 36 -14.23 7.04 13.50
CA ASP A 36 -13.85 7.15 14.91
C ASP A 36 -13.86 8.62 15.39
N ILE A 37 -13.43 9.56 14.54
CA ILE A 37 -13.45 11.01 14.85
C ILE A 37 -14.88 11.57 14.89
N LEU A 38 -15.73 11.17 13.95
CA LEU A 38 -17.14 11.54 13.94
C LEU A 38 -17.83 11.01 15.21
N ASN A 39 -17.47 9.81 15.65
CA ASN A 39 -17.93 9.19 16.90
C ASN A 39 -19.47 9.10 17.02
N GLU A 40 -20.17 9.04 15.89
CA GLU A 40 -21.60 8.74 15.80
C GLU A 40 -21.95 8.18 14.41
N PRO A 41 -23.12 7.54 14.24
CA PRO A 41 -23.52 7.00 12.95
C PRO A 41 -23.58 8.09 11.87
N LEU A 42 -23.05 7.78 10.69
CA LEU A 42 -23.01 8.68 9.54
C LEU A 42 -24.41 8.85 8.94
N LYS A 43 -24.76 10.08 8.59
CA LYS A 43 -25.98 10.43 7.84
C LYS A 43 -25.65 10.84 6.40
N LYS A 44 -24.62 11.67 6.25
CA LYS A 44 -24.21 12.23 4.95
C LYS A 44 -22.71 12.46 4.90
N ALA A 45 -22.12 12.22 3.74
CA ALA A 45 -20.73 12.55 3.43
C ALA A 45 -20.63 13.36 2.12
N ILE A 46 -19.77 14.36 2.12
CA ILE A 46 -19.30 15.04 0.90
C ILE A 46 -17.81 14.79 0.79
N ILE A 47 -17.40 14.18 -0.32
CA ILE A 47 -16.03 13.84 -0.64
C ILE A 47 -15.55 14.79 -1.71
N ASP A 48 -14.55 15.60 -1.40
CA ASP A 48 -14.08 16.65 -2.28
C ASP A 48 -12.63 16.42 -2.70
N PHE A 49 -12.41 16.39 -4.02
CA PHE A 49 -11.10 16.22 -4.63
C PHE A 49 -10.60 17.53 -5.23
N ASP A 50 -9.30 17.79 -5.11
CA ASP A 50 -8.73 18.97 -5.76
C ASP A 50 -8.73 18.79 -7.28
N LYS A 51 -9.26 19.78 -8.01
CA LYS A 51 -9.39 19.75 -9.47
C LYS A 51 -8.07 19.54 -10.22
N ASP A 52 -6.96 20.00 -9.62
CA ASP A 52 -5.63 19.94 -10.21
C ASP A 52 -4.86 18.70 -9.71
N GLY A 53 -5.39 18.04 -8.67
CA GLY A 53 -4.91 16.78 -8.11
C GLY A 53 -4.96 15.59 -9.08
N ALA A 54 -4.36 14.49 -8.65
CA ALA A 54 -4.24 13.27 -9.44
C ALA A 54 -5.54 12.45 -9.46
N TRP A 55 -6.39 12.57 -8.44
CA TRP A 55 -7.61 11.77 -8.28
C TRP A 55 -8.81 12.31 -9.06
N ALA A 56 -8.87 13.62 -9.33
CA ALA A 56 -10.05 14.26 -9.93
C ALA A 56 -10.51 13.62 -11.25
N SER A 57 -9.56 13.16 -12.08
CA SER A 57 -9.85 12.55 -13.39
C SER A 57 -10.21 11.05 -13.33
N ASN A 58 -9.91 10.35 -12.23
CA ASN A 58 -9.86 8.90 -12.21
C ASN A 58 -10.33 8.24 -10.88
N TYR A 59 -10.84 9.00 -9.91
CA TYR A 59 -11.21 8.50 -8.58
C TYR A 59 -12.16 7.29 -8.62
N LYS A 60 -13.14 7.24 -9.53
CA LYS A 60 -14.01 6.06 -9.70
C LYS A 60 -13.25 4.87 -10.30
N GLY A 61 -12.53 5.11 -11.39
CA GLY A 61 -11.86 4.05 -12.16
C GLY A 61 -10.73 3.35 -11.41
N GLN A 62 -10.09 4.05 -10.48
CA GLN A 62 -9.06 3.48 -9.61
C GLN A 62 -9.59 3.01 -8.26
N GLY A 63 -10.90 3.10 -8.01
CA GLY A 63 -11.52 2.59 -6.77
C GLY A 63 -11.30 3.47 -5.54
N THR A 64 -11.17 4.79 -5.69
CA THR A 64 -11.20 5.72 -4.56
C THR A 64 -12.57 5.75 -3.89
N SER A 65 -13.65 5.79 -4.69
CA SER A 65 -15.02 5.74 -4.15
C SER A 65 -15.24 4.49 -3.32
N LEU A 66 -14.82 3.34 -3.85
CA LEU A 66 -14.81 2.04 -3.17
C LEU A 66 -14.13 2.10 -1.79
N GLY A 67 -12.93 2.68 -1.72
CA GLY A 67 -12.17 2.78 -0.49
C GLY A 67 -12.86 3.67 0.55
N ILE A 68 -13.23 4.88 0.14
CA ILE A 68 -13.88 5.86 1.03
C ILE A 68 -15.21 5.32 1.54
N GLU A 69 -16.09 4.85 0.65
CA GLU A 69 -17.39 4.31 1.04
C GLU A 69 -17.20 3.11 1.97
N GLY A 70 -16.31 2.16 1.64
CA GLY A 70 -16.03 1.02 2.51
C GLY A 70 -15.62 1.43 3.92
N GLY A 71 -14.74 2.43 4.05
CA GLY A 71 -14.31 2.94 5.35
C GLY A 71 -15.41 3.65 6.13
N LEU A 72 -16.21 4.49 5.44
CA LEU A 72 -17.35 5.20 6.03
C LEU A 72 -18.49 4.28 6.46
N LEU A 73 -18.70 3.19 5.72
CA LEU A 73 -19.74 2.19 5.99
C LEU A 73 -19.30 1.10 6.99
N GLY A 74 -18.05 1.16 7.47
CA GLY A 74 -17.50 0.19 8.42
C GLY A 74 -17.27 -1.21 7.83
N LEU A 75 -17.09 -1.30 6.52
CA LEU A 75 -16.77 -2.56 5.83
C LEU A 75 -15.26 -2.84 5.94
N GLU A 76 -14.89 -4.09 6.20
CA GLU A 76 -13.48 -4.49 6.09
C GLU A 76 -13.07 -4.60 4.62
N MET A 77 -11.80 -4.32 4.31
CA MET A 77 -11.30 -4.34 2.93
C MET A 77 -11.43 -5.69 2.22
N THR A 78 -11.57 -6.78 2.98
CA THR A 78 -11.76 -8.16 2.47
C THR A 78 -13.22 -8.54 2.31
N ASP A 79 -14.15 -7.73 2.81
CA ASP A 79 -15.59 -7.97 2.73
C ASP A 79 -16.04 -7.98 1.26
N ASP A 80 -16.84 -8.97 0.87
CA ASP A 80 -17.32 -9.09 -0.50
C ASP A 80 -18.26 -7.93 -0.88
N ARG A 81 -18.95 -7.33 0.10
CA ARG A 81 -19.79 -6.14 -0.07
C ARG A 81 -19.02 -4.92 -0.56
N MET A 82 -17.70 -4.91 -0.42
CA MET A 82 -16.85 -3.90 -1.05
C MET A 82 -17.14 -3.82 -2.56
N LYS A 83 -17.45 -4.92 -3.25
CA LYS A 83 -17.74 -4.90 -4.68
C LYS A 83 -18.90 -3.96 -5.07
N ASN A 84 -19.79 -3.61 -4.14
CA ASN A 84 -21.00 -2.82 -4.37
C ASN A 84 -21.29 -1.83 -3.22
N THR A 85 -20.30 -1.03 -2.83
CA THR A 85 -20.44 -0.07 -1.71
C THR A 85 -21.57 0.95 -1.88
N GLU A 86 -21.86 1.39 -3.11
CA GLU A 86 -22.98 2.30 -3.40
C GLU A 86 -24.35 1.68 -3.01
N LEU A 87 -24.55 0.38 -3.26
CA LEU A 87 -25.77 -0.32 -2.86
C LEU A 87 -25.88 -0.40 -1.33
N VAL A 88 -24.78 -0.70 -0.64
CA VAL A 88 -24.73 -0.76 0.83
C VAL A 88 -25.06 0.60 1.45
N ALA A 89 -24.52 1.70 0.90
CA ALA A 89 -24.82 3.05 1.35
C ALA A 89 -26.32 3.36 1.22
N ASN A 90 -26.92 3.00 0.08
CA ASN A 90 -28.35 3.19 -0.17
C ASN A 90 -29.23 2.38 0.80
N GLU A 91 -28.89 1.12 1.06
CA GLU A 91 -29.60 0.26 2.02
C GLU A 91 -29.56 0.82 3.45
N LEU A 92 -28.45 1.47 3.82
CA LEU A 92 -28.28 2.13 5.11
C LEU A 92 -28.88 3.55 5.15
N GLY A 93 -29.38 4.07 4.03
CA GLY A 93 -29.91 5.43 3.93
C GLY A 93 -28.85 6.53 4.08
N ILE A 94 -27.59 6.21 3.79
CA ILE A 94 -26.45 7.14 3.91
C ILE A 94 -26.21 7.82 2.56
N SER A 95 -26.23 9.15 2.54
CA SER A 95 -26.02 9.93 1.32
C SER A 95 -24.54 10.28 1.15
N ILE A 96 -23.90 9.78 0.09
CA ILE A 96 -22.48 10.07 -0.21
C ILE A 96 -22.40 10.82 -1.55
N HIS A 97 -21.82 12.01 -1.53
CA HIS A 97 -21.64 12.85 -2.70
C HIS A 97 -20.18 13.11 -3.00
N TYR A 98 -19.85 13.26 -4.27
CA TYR A 98 -18.51 13.54 -4.75
C TYR A 98 -18.48 14.90 -5.43
N GLU A 99 -17.49 15.71 -5.07
CA GLU A 99 -17.25 17.04 -5.62
C GLU A 99 -15.81 17.17 -6.12
N ILE A 100 -15.62 18.07 -7.09
CA ILE A 100 -14.32 18.43 -7.61
C ILE A 100 -14.21 19.94 -7.52
N ASN A 101 -13.48 20.44 -6.52
CA ASN A 101 -13.31 21.86 -6.27
C ASN A 101 -11.83 22.25 -6.29
N SER A 102 -11.54 23.54 -6.11
CA SER A 102 -10.16 24.02 -5.88
C SER A 102 -9.97 24.34 -4.41
N PHE A 103 -8.92 23.81 -3.80
CA PHE A 103 -8.55 24.17 -2.43
C PHE A 103 -7.03 24.15 -2.24
N LYS A 104 -6.56 24.81 -1.18
CA LYS A 104 -5.12 24.86 -0.88
C LYS A 104 -4.66 23.46 -0.47
N THR A 105 -3.65 22.95 -1.17
CA THR A 105 -3.02 21.66 -0.87
C THR A 105 -1.51 21.71 -1.14
N ASN A 106 -0.76 20.82 -0.48
CA ASN A 106 0.67 20.58 -0.67
C ASN A 106 0.96 19.23 -1.39
N HIS A 107 -0.06 18.44 -1.73
CA HIS A 107 0.10 17.08 -2.26
C HIS A 107 -0.93 16.75 -3.34
N VAL A 108 -0.51 16.06 -4.39
CA VAL A 108 -1.37 15.77 -5.56
C VAL A 108 -2.53 14.80 -5.27
N ASN A 109 -2.41 13.99 -4.23
CA ASN A 109 -3.44 13.03 -3.79
C ASN A 109 -4.22 13.52 -2.55
N THR A 110 -4.48 14.82 -2.46
CA THR A 110 -5.24 15.39 -1.33
C THR A 110 -6.74 15.29 -1.57
N PHE A 111 -7.47 14.97 -0.53
CA PHE A 111 -8.92 14.92 -0.53
C PHE A 111 -9.48 15.43 0.80
N ARG A 112 -10.71 15.94 0.76
CA ARG A 112 -11.44 16.41 1.95
C ARG A 112 -12.67 15.55 2.17
N LEU A 113 -12.97 15.28 3.44
CA LEU A 113 -14.23 14.66 3.84
C LEU A 113 -14.99 15.64 4.71
N LEU A 114 -16.24 15.94 4.34
CA LEU A 114 -17.19 16.63 5.18
C LEU A 114 -18.24 15.61 5.59
N LEU A 115 -18.28 15.27 6.88
CA LEU A 115 -19.15 14.23 7.41
C LEU A 115 -20.18 14.84 8.35
N GLU A 116 -21.45 14.48 8.15
CA GLU A 116 -22.59 14.82 9.00
C GLU A 116 -23.11 13.53 9.64
N GLY A 117 -23.13 13.49 10.96
CA GLY A 117 -23.71 12.39 11.73
C GLY A 117 -25.20 12.56 12.00
N ILE A 118 -25.85 11.46 12.42
CA ILE A 118 -27.31 11.44 12.61
C ILE A 118 -27.80 12.36 13.73
N ASN A 119 -26.96 12.70 14.72
CA ASN A 119 -27.33 13.60 15.81
C ASN A 119 -26.87 15.04 15.54
N GLY A 120 -26.40 15.33 14.32
CA GLY A 120 -26.05 16.67 13.87
C GLY A 120 -24.59 17.07 14.10
N LYS A 121 -23.72 16.15 14.55
CA LYS A 121 -22.28 16.43 14.59
C LYS A 121 -21.75 16.55 13.16
N ASN A 122 -20.92 17.57 12.93
CA ASN A 122 -20.27 17.78 11.65
C ASN A 122 -18.77 17.84 11.86
N ILE A 123 -18.01 17.18 10.99
CA ILE A 123 -16.55 17.29 10.95
C ILE A 123 -16.07 17.53 9.52
N GLN A 124 -14.99 18.28 9.38
CA GLN A 124 -14.24 18.42 8.15
C GLN A 124 -12.82 17.88 8.36
N VAL A 125 -12.39 17.01 7.46
CA VAL A 125 -11.05 16.38 7.51
C VAL A 125 -10.33 16.59 6.19
N VAL A 126 -9.03 16.90 6.23
CA VAL A 126 -8.14 16.90 5.06
C VAL A 126 -7.14 15.77 5.19
N ALA A 127 -7.06 14.92 4.17
CA ALA A 127 -6.18 13.77 4.13
C ALA A 127 -5.41 13.67 2.81
N ILE A 128 -4.27 13.00 2.87
CA ILE A 128 -3.43 12.71 1.71
C ILE A 128 -3.16 11.20 1.62
N SER A 129 -3.10 10.68 0.38
CA SER A 129 -2.58 9.34 0.10
C SER A 129 -1.12 9.41 -0.35
N ILE A 130 -0.24 8.66 0.31
CA ILE A 130 1.22 8.71 0.15
C ILE A 130 1.73 7.56 -0.76
N GLY A 131 0.83 6.74 -1.30
CA GLY A 131 1.18 5.54 -2.08
C GLY A 131 1.33 4.29 -1.22
N GLY A 132 1.31 3.10 -1.85
CA GLY A 132 1.37 1.81 -1.13
C GLY A 132 0.18 1.52 -0.21
N GLY A 133 -0.85 2.38 -0.17
CA GLY A 133 -1.92 2.33 0.83
C GLY A 133 -1.65 3.14 2.09
N SER A 134 -0.50 3.78 2.20
CA SER A 134 -0.18 4.71 3.29
C SER A 134 -0.91 6.04 3.11
N PHE A 135 -1.27 6.67 4.22
CA PHE A 135 -2.06 7.89 4.25
C PHE A 135 -1.63 8.77 5.43
N GLU A 136 -2.02 10.04 5.38
CA GLU A 136 -1.90 10.97 6.49
C GLU A 136 -3.14 11.87 6.54
N ILE A 137 -3.80 11.93 7.69
CA ILE A 137 -4.75 13.00 7.98
C ILE A 137 -3.94 14.19 8.51
N GLN A 138 -4.12 15.34 7.87
CA GLN A 138 -3.35 16.56 8.09
C GLN A 138 -4.13 17.63 8.83
N ASP A 139 -5.45 17.62 8.73
CA ASP A 139 -6.32 18.62 9.35
C ASP A 139 -7.64 17.99 9.81
N ILE A 140 -8.11 18.39 10.99
CA ILE A 140 -9.46 18.11 11.50
C ILE A 140 -10.05 19.43 11.99
N ASP A 141 -11.13 19.91 11.37
CA ASP A 141 -11.83 21.15 11.72
C ASP A 141 -10.90 22.37 11.88
N GLY A 142 -9.86 22.46 11.04
CA GLY A 142 -8.85 23.52 11.05
C GLY A 142 -7.71 23.33 12.06
N PHE A 143 -7.67 22.20 12.78
CA PHE A 143 -6.54 21.82 13.62
C PHE A 143 -5.55 20.97 12.83
N GLU A 144 -4.32 21.43 12.74
CA GLU A 144 -3.22 20.64 12.16
C GLU A 144 -2.98 19.38 13.00
N VAL A 145 -2.93 18.23 12.34
CA VAL A 145 -2.68 16.93 12.95
C VAL A 145 -1.77 16.09 12.04
N LYS A 146 -1.23 15.01 12.58
CA LYS A 146 -0.45 14.03 11.81
C LYS A 146 -0.87 12.62 12.19
N ILE A 147 -1.88 12.09 11.51
CA ILE A 147 -2.46 10.77 11.83
C ILE A 147 -2.14 9.82 10.67
N CYS A 148 -1.36 8.79 10.96
CA CYS A 148 -0.97 7.76 9.99
C CYS A 148 -1.62 6.39 10.26
N GLY A 149 -2.47 6.29 11.29
CA GLY A 149 -3.22 5.07 11.61
C GLY A 149 -2.40 3.94 12.24
N ASP A 150 -1.22 4.24 12.76
CA ASP A 150 -0.26 3.30 13.37
C ASP A 150 -0.28 3.31 14.91
N PHE A 151 -1.05 4.20 15.54
CA PHE A 151 -1.17 4.29 17.00
C PHE A 151 -2.63 4.20 17.46
N TYR A 152 -2.82 3.86 18.74
CA TYR A 152 -4.02 4.26 19.46
C TYR A 152 -3.87 5.74 19.82
N GLU A 153 -4.82 6.58 19.42
CA GLU A 153 -4.70 8.02 19.59
C GLU A 153 -5.88 8.58 20.38
N VAL A 154 -5.59 9.51 21.28
CA VAL A 154 -6.58 10.27 22.06
C VAL A 154 -6.51 11.72 21.66
N TYR A 155 -7.67 12.32 21.42
CA TYR A 155 -7.83 13.72 21.04
C TYR A 155 -8.67 14.42 22.08
N LEU A 156 -8.16 15.53 22.61
CA LEU A 156 -8.87 16.39 23.56
C LEU A 156 -9.16 17.73 22.88
N PHE A 157 -10.38 17.89 22.38
CA PHE A 157 -10.80 19.08 21.64
C PHE A 157 -11.18 20.22 22.59
N ASN A 158 -10.85 21.44 22.18
CA ASN A 158 -11.06 22.68 22.94
C ASN A 158 -10.50 22.61 24.37
N SER A 159 -9.31 22.03 24.50
CA SER A 159 -8.66 21.85 25.79
C SER A 159 -8.25 23.19 26.42
N SER A 160 -8.41 23.31 27.73
CA SER A 160 -7.93 24.45 28.51
C SER A 160 -6.41 24.63 28.35
N LYS A 161 -5.96 25.89 28.23
CA LYS A 161 -4.54 26.25 28.15
C LYS A 161 -3.82 26.22 29.52
N LYS A 162 -4.51 25.86 30.61
CA LYS A 162 -3.94 25.81 31.96
C LYS A 162 -2.91 24.69 32.14
N THR A 163 -3.16 23.52 31.56
CA THR A 163 -2.28 22.36 31.67
C THR A 163 -1.25 22.41 30.55
N THR A 164 0.03 22.41 30.89
CA THR A 164 1.12 22.47 29.93
C THR A 164 1.37 21.10 29.29
N LEU A 165 2.04 21.09 28.13
CA LEU A 165 2.43 19.85 27.44
C LEU A 165 3.44 19.04 28.27
N GLU A 166 4.32 19.72 29.02
CA GLU A 166 5.34 19.10 29.87
C GLU A 166 4.74 18.36 31.06
N GLU A 167 3.73 18.96 31.71
CA GLU A 167 2.96 18.30 32.75
C GLU A 167 2.30 17.02 32.23
N LEU A 168 1.67 17.08 31.04
CA LEU A 168 1.07 15.90 30.43
C LEU A 168 2.11 14.81 30.12
N LYS A 169 3.28 15.18 29.58
CA LYS A 169 4.36 14.21 29.31
C LYS A 169 4.85 13.54 30.59
N SER A 170 4.95 14.30 31.68
CA SER A 170 5.34 13.79 33.00
C SER A 170 4.27 12.84 33.59
N MET A 171 2.99 13.16 33.42
CA MET A 171 1.87 12.39 33.97
C MET A 171 1.52 11.14 33.15
N PHE A 172 1.87 11.13 31.87
CA PHE A 172 1.62 10.01 30.94
C PHE A 172 2.92 9.50 30.31
N PRO A 173 3.87 8.97 31.10
CA PRO A 173 5.17 8.48 30.59
C PRO A 173 5.03 7.29 29.64
N GLN A 174 3.90 6.60 29.65
CA GLN A 174 3.56 5.53 28.71
C GLN A 174 3.16 6.02 27.31
N SER A 175 2.89 7.33 27.16
CA SER A 175 2.60 7.92 25.85
C SER A 175 3.86 7.95 24.98
N LYS A 176 3.67 7.75 23.67
CA LYS A 176 4.74 7.77 22.68
C LYS A 176 4.94 9.15 22.06
N SER A 177 3.86 9.93 22.02
CA SER A 177 3.87 11.32 21.57
C SER A 177 2.75 12.08 22.25
N ILE A 178 3.02 13.33 22.61
CA ILE A 178 2.01 14.32 23.03
C ILE A 178 2.32 15.59 22.27
N VAL A 179 1.37 16.02 21.44
CA VAL A 179 1.45 17.24 20.63
C VAL A 179 0.18 18.06 20.81
N GLU A 180 0.28 19.35 20.51
CA GLU A 180 -0.85 20.26 20.50
C GLU A 180 -0.90 21.05 19.20
N SER A 181 -2.12 21.41 18.79
CA SER A 181 -2.36 22.33 17.70
C SER A 181 -3.45 23.32 18.06
N PHE A 182 -3.47 24.45 17.34
CA PHE A 182 -4.34 25.58 17.65
C PHE A 182 -5.12 25.99 16.42
N ASN A 183 -6.41 26.24 16.60
CA ASN A 183 -7.25 26.87 15.61
C ASN A 183 -7.93 28.08 16.25
N SER A 184 -7.45 29.28 15.90
CA SER A 184 -7.81 30.53 16.59
C SER A 184 -7.50 30.42 18.09
N ASP A 185 -8.48 30.64 18.98
CA ASP A 185 -8.29 30.50 20.43
C ASP A 185 -8.44 29.07 20.97
N ARG A 186 -8.93 28.14 20.12
CA ARG A 186 -9.18 26.74 20.50
C ARG A 186 -7.89 25.92 20.43
N ARG A 187 -7.77 24.93 21.30
CA ARG A 187 -6.61 24.03 21.43
C ARG A 187 -7.05 22.58 21.27
N LEU A 188 -6.30 21.82 20.48
CA LEU A 188 -6.39 20.37 20.37
C LEU A 188 -5.13 19.75 20.98
N ILE A 189 -5.30 18.71 21.80
CA ILE A 189 -4.19 17.89 22.29
C ILE A 189 -4.35 16.49 21.70
N ASN A 190 -3.29 15.98 21.05
CA ASN A 190 -3.22 14.63 20.51
C ASN A 190 -2.16 13.81 21.26
N ILE A 191 -2.58 12.66 21.80
CA ILE A 191 -1.74 11.74 22.58
C ILE A 191 -1.72 10.38 21.89
N LYS A 192 -0.52 9.84 21.62
CA LYS A 192 -0.34 8.56 20.94
C LYS A 192 0.16 7.48 21.90
N PHE A 193 -0.40 6.27 21.77
CA PHE A 193 -0.05 5.10 22.58
C PHE A 193 0.21 3.87 21.69
N SER A 194 1.15 3.03 22.10
CA SER A 194 1.46 1.77 21.40
C SER A 194 0.59 0.58 21.85
N LYS A 195 -0.37 0.85 22.75
CA LYS A 195 -1.35 -0.11 23.29
C LYS A 195 -2.68 0.60 23.48
N GLU A 196 -3.75 -0.19 23.57
CA GLU A 196 -5.09 0.32 23.83
C GLU A 196 -5.13 1.16 25.12
N VAL A 197 -5.86 2.27 25.07
CA VAL A 197 -5.91 3.25 26.16
C VAL A 197 -6.86 2.76 27.24
N SER A 198 -6.34 2.57 28.46
CA SER A 198 -7.13 2.07 29.58
C SER A 198 -8.14 3.10 30.09
N ASP A 199 -9.27 2.61 30.64
CA ASP A 199 -10.26 3.43 31.33
C ASP A 199 -9.66 4.29 32.44
N GLU A 200 -8.63 3.79 33.12
CA GLU A 200 -7.91 4.54 34.14
C GLU A 200 -7.18 5.76 33.55
N THR A 201 -6.55 5.58 32.38
CA THR A 201 -5.88 6.67 31.66
C THR A 201 -6.89 7.73 31.23
N ILE A 202 -8.05 7.30 30.71
CA ILE A 202 -9.14 8.20 30.31
C ILE A 202 -9.69 8.98 31.51
N LYS A 203 -9.90 8.31 32.65
CA LYS A 203 -10.34 8.96 33.90
C LYS A 203 -9.33 9.99 34.40
N LYS A 204 -8.03 9.67 34.34
CA LYS A 204 -6.96 10.61 34.70
C LYS A 204 -6.99 11.85 33.81
N LEU A 205 -7.07 11.68 32.49
CA LEU A 205 -7.15 12.80 31.54
C LEU A 205 -8.34 13.72 31.85
N LYS A 206 -9.53 13.15 32.09
CA LYS A 206 -10.74 13.90 32.49
C LYS A 206 -10.58 14.69 33.79
N GLY A 207 -9.73 14.24 34.71
CA GLY A 207 -9.48 14.92 35.98
C GLY A 207 -8.45 16.04 35.90
N ILE A 208 -7.57 16.03 34.89
CA ILE A 208 -6.40 16.92 34.80
C ILE A 208 -6.61 18.03 33.76
N VAL A 209 -7.28 17.69 32.65
CA VAL A 209 -7.51 18.61 31.54
C VAL A 209 -9.00 18.82 31.40
N SER A 210 -9.42 20.08 31.39
CA SER A 210 -10.78 20.46 30.99
C SER A 210 -10.80 20.57 29.46
N PHE A 211 -11.73 19.89 28.82
CA PHE A 211 -11.94 19.83 27.37
C PHE A 211 -13.43 19.67 27.09
N ASP A 212 -13.85 19.99 25.87
CA ASP A 212 -15.26 19.86 25.46
C ASP A 212 -15.57 18.43 24.98
N GLU A 213 -14.63 17.83 24.26
CA GLU A 213 -14.80 16.51 23.66
C GLU A 213 -13.51 15.68 23.75
N LEU A 214 -13.68 14.39 24.02
CA LEU A 214 -12.63 13.38 23.96
C LEU A 214 -12.99 12.33 22.92
N ILE A 215 -12.09 12.14 21.96
CA ILE A 215 -12.19 11.14 20.90
C ILE A 215 -11.03 10.16 21.02
N ILE A 216 -11.27 8.90 20.71
CA ILE A 216 -10.24 7.85 20.65
C ILE A 216 -10.32 7.20 19.27
N THR A 217 -9.20 7.14 18.57
CA THR A 217 -9.09 6.40 17.29
C THR A 217 -8.24 5.16 17.47
N LYS A 218 -8.60 4.08 16.77
CA LYS A 218 -7.84 2.83 16.77
C LYS A 218 -6.87 2.79 15.59
N PRO A 219 -5.74 2.06 15.71
CA PRO A 219 -4.85 1.84 14.58
C PRO A 219 -5.57 1.05 13.49
N VAL A 220 -5.33 1.44 12.24
CA VAL A 220 -5.83 0.76 11.02
C VAL A 220 -4.69 0.09 10.24
N LEU A 221 -3.44 0.28 10.68
CA LEU A 221 -2.30 -0.45 10.17
C LEU A 221 -2.12 -1.81 10.85
N PRO A 222 -1.56 -2.81 10.14
CA PRO A 222 -1.38 -4.15 10.69
C PRO A 222 -0.44 -4.26 11.90
N ILE A 223 0.56 -3.38 11.99
CA ILE A 223 1.53 -3.30 13.10
C ILE A 223 1.37 -1.94 13.80
N VAL A 224 1.19 -2.00 15.13
CA VAL A 224 1.08 -0.80 15.98
C VAL A 224 2.48 -0.27 16.30
N ALA A 225 2.71 1.00 15.99
CA ALA A 225 3.97 1.69 16.21
C ALA A 225 4.21 2.01 17.70
N GLY A 226 5.45 2.41 18.01
CA GLY A 226 5.91 2.73 19.36
C GLY A 226 6.42 1.53 20.17
N ASN A 227 6.51 0.35 19.55
CA ASN A 227 7.08 -0.87 20.13
C ASN A 227 8.46 -1.22 19.52
N GLU A 228 9.04 -0.29 18.76
CA GLU A 228 10.30 -0.49 18.06
C GLU A 228 11.48 -0.64 19.03
N SER A 229 12.48 -1.44 18.64
CA SER A 229 13.76 -1.57 19.31
C SER A 229 14.93 -1.09 18.44
N GLU A 230 16.13 -1.10 19.02
CA GLU A 230 17.37 -0.79 18.33
C GLU A 230 17.63 -1.83 17.22
N LEU A 231 18.00 -1.35 16.04
CA LEU A 231 18.32 -2.20 14.91
C LEU A 231 19.82 -2.50 14.89
N PRO A 232 20.24 -3.74 14.54
CA PRO A 232 21.65 -4.06 14.34
C PRO A 232 22.24 -3.42 13.08
N PHE A 233 21.40 -2.93 12.17
CA PHE A 233 21.78 -2.25 10.93
C PHE A 233 20.70 -1.23 10.51
N THR A 234 21.12 -0.12 9.90
CA THR A 234 20.19 0.94 9.47
C THR A 234 20.37 1.34 8.00
N SER A 235 21.49 0.94 7.39
CA SER A 235 21.82 1.16 5.98
C SER A 235 22.10 -0.18 5.27
N VAL A 236 22.04 -0.16 3.93
CA VAL A 236 22.40 -1.31 3.09
C VAL A 236 23.84 -1.76 3.38
N ALA A 237 24.78 -0.83 3.57
CA ALA A 237 26.16 -1.14 3.89
C ALA A 237 26.28 -1.87 5.24
N SER A 238 25.70 -1.29 6.31
CA SER A 238 25.72 -1.92 7.64
C SER A 238 24.98 -3.27 7.68
N LEU A 239 23.94 -3.45 6.85
CA LEU A 239 23.24 -4.73 6.75
C LEU A 239 24.17 -5.80 6.18
N LEU A 240 24.95 -5.47 5.17
CA LEU A 240 25.85 -6.43 4.52
C LEU A 240 27.06 -6.77 5.40
N GLU A 241 27.61 -5.77 6.10
CA GLU A 241 28.63 -6.00 7.12
C GLU A 241 28.13 -6.93 8.24
N PHE A 242 26.90 -6.69 8.72
CA PHE A 242 26.27 -7.55 9.72
C PHE A 242 26.00 -8.97 9.18
N ALA A 243 25.55 -9.08 7.93
CA ALA A 243 25.33 -10.37 7.26
C ALA A 243 26.60 -11.21 7.18
N GLU A 244 27.72 -10.58 6.78
CA GLU A 244 29.02 -11.24 6.66
C GLU A 244 29.57 -11.64 8.04
N LYS A 245 29.47 -10.75 9.02
CA LYS A 245 29.94 -11.01 10.39
C LYS A 245 29.20 -12.15 11.07
N GLU A 246 27.88 -12.18 10.96
CA GLU A 246 27.02 -13.16 11.65
C GLU A 246 26.70 -14.38 10.76
N ASN A 247 27.23 -14.42 9.53
CA ASN A 247 26.97 -15.47 8.53
C ASN A 247 25.47 -15.70 8.28
N LEU A 248 24.73 -14.62 8.07
CA LEU A 248 23.29 -14.61 7.85
C LEU A 248 22.94 -14.30 6.39
N ASP A 249 21.90 -14.96 5.88
CA ASP A 249 21.29 -14.62 4.60
C ASP A 249 20.27 -13.49 4.72
N LEU A 250 19.84 -12.95 3.58
CA LEU A 250 18.97 -11.78 3.55
C LEU A 250 17.60 -12.04 4.17
N GLY A 251 17.07 -13.26 4.07
CA GLY A 251 15.81 -13.65 4.70
C GLY A 251 15.88 -13.58 6.22
N ALA A 252 16.98 -14.06 6.82
CA ALA A 252 17.20 -13.93 8.27
C ALA A 252 17.31 -12.45 8.69
N LEU A 253 18.00 -11.62 7.90
CA LEU A 253 18.10 -10.18 8.16
C LEU A 253 16.73 -9.49 8.08
N GLY A 254 15.90 -9.87 7.11
CA GLY A 254 14.54 -9.35 7.00
C GLY A 254 13.65 -9.72 8.18
N LEU A 255 13.80 -10.92 8.73
CA LEU A 255 13.12 -11.33 9.96
C LEU A 255 13.58 -10.46 11.14
N ILE A 256 14.90 -10.36 11.38
CA ILE A 256 15.49 -9.54 12.46
C ILE A 256 15.00 -8.09 12.38
N TYR A 257 15.00 -7.52 11.16
CA TYR A 257 14.52 -6.16 10.94
C TYR A 257 13.07 -6.00 11.40
N GLU A 258 12.17 -6.88 10.95
CA GLU A 258 10.75 -6.74 11.24
C GLU A 258 10.43 -7.00 12.71
N GLN A 259 11.20 -7.84 13.40
CA GLN A 259 11.07 -8.01 14.84
C GLN A 259 11.42 -6.72 15.59
N CYS A 260 12.55 -6.09 15.25
CA CYS A 260 12.93 -4.81 15.82
C CYS A 260 11.96 -3.69 15.45
N GLN A 261 11.35 -3.73 14.26
CA GLN A 261 10.43 -2.71 13.79
C GLN A 261 9.01 -2.88 14.36
N SER A 262 8.57 -4.10 14.62
CA SER A 262 7.23 -4.39 15.14
C SER A 262 7.17 -4.57 16.66
N GLY A 263 8.29 -4.92 17.29
CA GLY A 263 8.35 -5.34 18.68
C GLY A 263 7.69 -6.72 18.94
N LEU A 264 7.51 -7.53 17.88
CA LEU A 264 6.92 -8.86 17.96
C LEU A 264 7.99 -9.96 18.04
N GLU A 265 7.64 -11.05 18.70
CA GLU A 265 8.43 -12.29 18.75
C GLU A 265 8.49 -12.99 17.37
N ASP A 266 9.52 -13.82 17.15
CA ASP A 266 9.77 -14.54 15.88
C ASP A 266 8.53 -15.23 15.32
N SER A 267 7.83 -16.00 16.18
CA SER A 267 6.68 -16.80 15.77
C SER A 267 5.54 -15.94 15.23
N ALA A 268 5.26 -14.81 15.88
CA ALA A 268 4.21 -13.90 15.45
C ALA A 268 4.54 -13.22 14.11
N VAL A 269 5.82 -12.85 13.91
CA VAL A 269 6.30 -12.27 12.65
C VAL A 269 6.20 -13.29 11.51
N ILE A 270 6.65 -14.53 11.76
CA ILE A 270 6.59 -15.63 10.78
C ILE A 270 5.15 -16.01 10.45
N ASP A 271 4.27 -16.14 11.44
CA ASP A 271 2.86 -16.50 11.23
C ASP A 271 2.13 -15.44 10.41
N ARG A 272 2.45 -14.16 10.63
CA ARG A 272 1.92 -13.06 9.82
C ARG A 272 2.39 -13.14 8.38
N MET A 273 3.67 -13.45 8.14
CA MET A 273 4.18 -13.66 6.78
C MET A 273 3.50 -14.88 6.12
N LYS A 274 3.35 -15.99 6.85
CA LYS A 274 2.62 -17.19 6.38
C LYS A 274 1.20 -16.87 5.93
N ASN A 275 0.49 -16.04 6.70
CA ASN A 275 -0.86 -15.60 6.33
C ASN A 275 -0.87 -14.81 5.02
N LEU A 276 0.05 -13.85 4.84
CA LEU A 276 0.15 -13.06 3.61
C LEU A 276 0.47 -13.94 2.40
N VAL A 277 1.43 -14.86 2.53
CA VAL A 277 1.80 -15.80 1.46
C VAL A 277 0.64 -16.71 1.09
N SER A 278 -0.11 -17.20 2.08
CA SER A 278 -1.30 -18.03 1.83
C SER A 278 -2.37 -17.29 1.02
N ILE A 279 -2.60 -16.00 1.29
CA ILE A 279 -3.55 -15.18 0.52
C ILE A 279 -3.04 -14.97 -0.91
N ILE A 280 -1.74 -14.74 -1.09
CA ILE A 280 -1.13 -14.61 -2.42
C ILE A 280 -1.30 -15.91 -3.23
N GLU A 281 -1.01 -17.07 -2.63
CA GLU A 281 -1.19 -18.38 -3.28
C GLU A 281 -2.67 -18.64 -3.62
N ASN A 282 -3.59 -18.26 -2.74
CA ASN A 282 -5.02 -18.33 -3.01
C ASN A 282 -5.40 -17.44 -4.20
N SER A 283 -4.83 -16.24 -4.32
CA SER A 283 -5.10 -15.36 -5.46
C SER A 283 -4.60 -15.91 -6.80
N ILE A 284 -3.51 -16.68 -6.81
CA ILE A 284 -3.06 -17.44 -7.99
C ILE A 284 -4.08 -18.52 -8.33
N LYS A 285 -4.50 -19.31 -7.33
CA LYS A 285 -5.48 -20.38 -7.52
C LYS A 285 -6.79 -19.84 -8.10
N THR A 286 -7.37 -18.81 -7.48
CA THR A 286 -8.61 -18.16 -7.93
C THR A 286 -8.50 -17.66 -9.38
N GLY A 287 -7.38 -17.02 -9.74
CA GLY A 287 -7.17 -16.53 -11.10
C GLY A 287 -7.09 -17.64 -12.15
N LEU A 288 -6.42 -18.74 -11.81
CA LEU A 288 -6.30 -19.92 -12.68
C LEU A 288 -7.63 -20.67 -12.84
N GLU A 289 -8.46 -20.73 -11.80
CA GLU A 289 -9.82 -21.28 -11.86
C GLU A 289 -10.75 -20.41 -12.72
N GLY A 290 -10.52 -19.10 -12.69
CA GLY A 290 -11.11 -18.12 -13.58
C GLY A 290 -12.03 -17.14 -12.89
N THR A 291 -11.95 -15.88 -13.33
CA THR A 291 -12.62 -14.76 -12.69
C THR A 291 -13.47 -13.97 -13.67
N THR A 292 -14.50 -13.31 -13.13
CA THR A 292 -15.43 -12.46 -13.88
C THR A 292 -15.69 -11.18 -13.11
N TYR A 293 -15.64 -10.05 -13.82
CA TYR A 293 -16.05 -8.76 -13.30
C TYR A 293 -16.44 -7.87 -14.49
N GLU A 294 -17.48 -7.06 -14.33
CA GLU A 294 -18.07 -6.31 -15.44
C GLU A 294 -17.19 -5.13 -15.86
N ASP A 295 -16.63 -4.40 -14.89
CA ASP A 295 -15.82 -3.20 -15.10
C ASP A 295 -14.33 -3.54 -15.33
N ARG A 296 -14.06 -4.43 -16.29
CA ARG A 296 -12.69 -4.82 -16.69
C ARG A 296 -12.42 -4.69 -18.18
N ILE A 297 -11.18 -4.38 -18.55
CA ILE A 297 -10.69 -4.33 -19.93
C ILE A 297 -10.26 -5.71 -20.40
N LEU A 298 -9.53 -6.44 -19.55
CA LEU A 298 -8.93 -7.72 -19.87
C LEU A 298 -9.81 -8.85 -19.32
N PRO A 299 -10.34 -9.74 -20.19
CA PRO A 299 -10.96 -10.98 -19.73
C PRO A 299 -9.90 -11.92 -19.13
N GLN A 300 -10.32 -13.07 -18.61
CA GLN A 300 -9.39 -14.10 -18.19
C GLN A 300 -8.47 -14.56 -19.34
N GLN A 301 -7.16 -14.53 -19.14
CA GLN A 301 -6.11 -14.86 -20.11
C GLN A 301 -5.09 -15.88 -19.60
N SER A 302 -4.97 -16.08 -18.28
CA SER A 302 -4.01 -16.99 -17.64
C SER A 302 -4.06 -18.42 -18.21
N HIS A 303 -5.27 -18.95 -18.46
CA HIS A 303 -5.49 -20.27 -19.06
C HIS A 303 -4.94 -20.42 -20.49
N LEU A 304 -4.70 -19.31 -21.21
CA LEU A 304 -4.21 -19.33 -22.59
C LEU A 304 -2.77 -19.85 -22.68
N ILE A 305 -1.97 -19.70 -21.62
CA ILE A 305 -0.61 -20.27 -21.56
C ILE A 305 -0.66 -21.79 -21.64
N ASN A 306 -1.48 -22.45 -20.82
CA ASN A 306 -1.64 -23.90 -20.86
C ASN A 306 -2.21 -24.37 -22.22
N SER A 307 -3.16 -23.60 -22.76
CA SER A 307 -3.74 -23.86 -24.09
C SER A 307 -2.72 -23.74 -25.23
N ALA A 308 -1.75 -22.82 -25.12
CA ALA A 308 -0.65 -22.69 -26.06
C ALA A 308 0.42 -23.78 -25.90
N LYS A 309 0.71 -24.20 -24.64
CA LYS A 309 1.58 -25.36 -24.36
C LYS A 309 1.03 -26.63 -25.02
N LYS A 310 -0.24 -26.98 -24.77
CA LYS A 310 -0.93 -28.15 -25.35
C LYS A 310 -0.92 -28.17 -26.89
N ARG A 311 -0.91 -27.00 -27.53
CA ARG A 311 -0.83 -26.86 -29.00
C ARG A 311 0.59 -26.80 -29.55
N ASN A 312 1.61 -26.96 -28.70
CA ASN A 312 3.03 -26.83 -29.05
C ASN A 312 3.37 -25.51 -29.76
N LYS A 313 2.76 -24.40 -29.32
CA LYS A 313 2.97 -23.06 -29.91
C LYS A 313 3.94 -22.18 -29.11
N ILE A 314 4.35 -22.63 -27.94
CA ILE A 314 5.33 -21.97 -27.07
C ILE A 314 6.30 -23.02 -26.52
N LEU A 315 7.41 -22.58 -25.92
CA LEU A 315 8.39 -23.45 -25.27
C LEU A 315 7.71 -24.34 -24.23
N GLN A 316 8.04 -25.64 -24.17
CA GLN A 316 7.34 -26.57 -23.29
C GLN A 316 7.89 -26.53 -21.85
N ASN A 317 9.22 -26.59 -21.72
CA ASN A 317 9.92 -26.60 -20.43
C ASN A 317 10.48 -25.21 -20.12
N SER A 318 9.58 -24.26 -19.90
CA SER A 318 9.95 -22.88 -19.61
C SER A 318 9.26 -22.39 -18.35
N ILE A 319 10.07 -22.08 -17.35
CA ILE A 319 9.63 -21.40 -16.11
C ILE A 319 8.96 -20.06 -16.42
N ILE A 320 9.38 -19.37 -17.49
CA ILE A 320 8.77 -18.11 -17.94
C ILE A 320 7.27 -18.29 -18.21
N ASN A 321 6.86 -19.43 -18.76
CA ASN A 321 5.43 -19.70 -18.95
C ASN A 321 4.69 -19.79 -17.61
N GLN A 322 5.29 -20.41 -16.59
CA GLN A 322 4.67 -20.52 -15.27
C GLN A 322 4.61 -19.16 -14.58
N ILE A 323 5.65 -18.34 -14.72
CA ILE A 323 5.68 -16.95 -14.25
C ILE A 323 4.56 -16.16 -14.90
N ILE A 324 4.43 -16.19 -16.24
CA ILE A 324 3.36 -15.47 -16.95
C ILE A 324 1.98 -15.94 -16.47
N ALA A 325 1.78 -17.25 -16.31
CA ALA A 325 0.50 -17.79 -15.86
C ALA A 325 0.15 -17.33 -14.43
N ASN A 326 1.09 -17.45 -13.48
CA ASN A 326 0.88 -17.06 -12.09
C ASN A 326 0.67 -15.54 -11.94
N VAL A 327 1.51 -14.73 -12.60
CA VAL A 327 1.37 -13.26 -12.60
C VAL A 327 0.01 -12.86 -13.17
N SER A 328 -0.39 -13.44 -14.31
CA SER A 328 -1.68 -13.15 -14.94
C SER A 328 -2.84 -13.53 -14.03
N ALA A 329 -2.76 -14.68 -13.35
CA ALA A 329 -3.78 -15.13 -12.43
C ALA A 329 -3.98 -14.17 -11.24
N ILE A 330 -2.90 -13.68 -10.61
CA ILE A 330 -3.01 -12.70 -9.52
C ILE A 330 -3.63 -11.39 -10.04
N MET A 331 -3.19 -10.91 -11.20
CA MET A 331 -3.71 -9.68 -11.79
C MET A 331 -5.18 -9.81 -12.20
N GLU A 332 -5.61 -10.99 -12.67
CA GLU A 332 -7.01 -11.32 -12.97
C GLU A 332 -7.88 -11.39 -11.71
N SER A 333 -7.37 -11.96 -10.62
CA SER A 333 -8.02 -11.95 -9.31
C SER A 333 -8.23 -10.52 -8.80
N LYS A 334 -7.17 -9.71 -8.84
CA LYS A 334 -7.22 -8.29 -8.46
C LYS A 334 -8.22 -7.50 -9.30
N SER A 335 -8.20 -7.69 -10.62
CA SER A 335 -9.10 -7.00 -11.55
C SER A 335 -10.55 -7.49 -11.44
N ALA A 336 -10.77 -8.63 -10.80
CA ALA A 336 -12.09 -9.14 -10.47
C ALA A 336 -12.57 -8.77 -9.05
N MET A 337 -11.87 -7.84 -8.40
CA MET A 337 -12.13 -7.41 -7.01
C MET A 337 -12.06 -8.57 -6.01
N GLU A 338 -11.27 -9.60 -6.28
CA GLU A 338 -10.94 -10.63 -5.30
C GLU A 338 -9.89 -10.13 -4.30
N VAL A 339 -9.77 -10.84 -3.17
CA VAL A 339 -8.81 -10.48 -2.13
C VAL A 339 -7.39 -10.74 -2.62
N VAL A 340 -6.55 -9.71 -2.57
CA VAL A 340 -5.13 -9.77 -2.93
C VAL A 340 -4.25 -9.10 -1.88
N VAL A 341 -2.95 -9.34 -1.95
CA VAL A 341 -1.94 -8.64 -1.15
C VAL A 341 -1.12 -7.72 -2.07
N ALA A 342 -1.01 -6.44 -1.71
CA ALA A 342 -0.17 -5.49 -2.42
C ALA A 342 1.32 -5.72 -2.14
N ASN A 343 2.15 -5.84 -3.18
CA ASN A 343 3.59 -6.19 -3.07
C ASN A 343 4.48 -5.38 -4.04
N PRO A 344 4.77 -4.08 -3.79
CA PRO A 344 4.31 -3.25 -2.67
C PRO A 344 3.03 -2.45 -2.97
N THR A 345 2.48 -2.58 -4.18
CA THR A 345 1.23 -1.94 -4.56
C THR A 345 0.26 -2.96 -5.17
N ALA A 346 -1.02 -2.61 -5.21
CA ALA A 346 -2.01 -3.40 -5.95
C ALA A 346 -1.77 -3.36 -7.48
N GLY A 347 -1.05 -2.33 -7.97
CA GLY A 347 -0.65 -2.22 -9.37
C GLY A 347 0.42 -3.23 -9.78
N SER A 348 1.29 -3.62 -8.85
CA SER A 348 2.41 -4.55 -9.05
C SER A 348 2.32 -5.85 -8.24
N CYS A 349 1.13 -6.17 -7.70
CA CYS A 349 0.92 -7.32 -6.80
C CYS A 349 1.22 -8.68 -7.44
N GLY A 350 1.18 -8.78 -8.77
CA GLY A 350 1.44 -10.03 -9.49
C GLY A 350 2.91 -10.44 -9.51
N VAL A 351 3.85 -9.48 -9.41
CA VAL A 351 5.28 -9.71 -9.64
C VAL A 351 5.87 -10.71 -8.65
N VAL A 352 5.91 -10.34 -7.36
CA VAL A 352 6.58 -11.10 -6.30
C VAL A 352 5.93 -12.48 -6.14
N GLY A 353 4.61 -12.51 -5.96
CA GLY A 353 3.88 -13.77 -5.76
C GLY A 353 3.98 -14.71 -6.94
N GLY A 354 3.83 -14.16 -8.15
CA GLY A 354 3.85 -14.96 -9.37
C GLY A 354 5.20 -15.62 -9.63
N VAL A 355 6.28 -14.87 -9.46
CA VAL A 355 7.64 -15.38 -9.72
C VAL A 355 8.17 -16.26 -8.59
N LEU A 356 7.96 -15.91 -7.33
CA LEU A 356 8.45 -16.72 -6.21
C LEU A 356 7.75 -18.09 -6.15
N ARG A 357 6.44 -18.15 -6.40
CA ARG A 357 5.74 -19.44 -6.48
C ARG A 357 6.27 -20.27 -7.65
N ALA A 358 6.46 -19.67 -8.82
CA ALA A 358 6.97 -20.38 -10.00
C ALA A 358 8.40 -20.92 -9.78
N VAL A 359 9.28 -20.14 -9.15
CA VAL A 359 10.65 -20.58 -8.82
C VAL A 359 10.65 -21.63 -7.73
N ALA A 360 9.85 -21.45 -6.67
CA ALA A 360 9.71 -22.43 -5.58
C ALA A 360 9.21 -23.79 -6.10
N ASP A 361 8.23 -23.78 -7.01
CA ASP A 361 7.76 -25.00 -7.69
C ASP A 361 8.86 -25.67 -8.52
N ASP A 362 9.62 -24.89 -9.31
CA ASP A 362 10.67 -25.40 -10.20
C ASP A 362 11.82 -26.08 -9.45
N ILE A 363 12.20 -25.53 -8.29
CA ILE A 363 13.28 -26.07 -7.46
C ILE A 363 12.79 -26.99 -6.32
N ASN A 364 11.48 -27.23 -6.22
CA ASN A 364 10.85 -27.99 -5.13
C ASN A 364 11.14 -27.44 -3.73
N ALA A 365 11.14 -26.11 -3.58
CA ALA A 365 11.34 -25.46 -2.29
C ALA A 365 10.20 -25.79 -1.31
N THR A 366 10.57 -25.93 -0.05
CA THR A 366 9.65 -26.06 1.08
C THR A 366 8.90 -24.75 1.33
N GLN A 367 7.79 -24.84 2.07
CA GLN A 367 7.04 -23.63 2.44
C GLN A 367 7.88 -22.68 3.30
N ASP A 368 8.70 -23.20 4.22
CA ASP A 368 9.53 -22.37 5.09
C ASP A 368 10.63 -21.63 4.29
N GLU A 369 11.21 -22.25 3.26
CA GLU A 369 12.13 -21.57 2.32
C GLU A 369 11.42 -20.46 1.55
N LEU A 370 10.18 -20.70 1.11
CA LEU A 370 9.36 -19.66 0.47
C LEU A 370 9.07 -18.49 1.43
N ILE A 371 8.69 -18.77 2.68
CA ILE A 371 8.47 -17.72 3.70
C ILE A 371 9.75 -16.91 3.93
N LYS A 372 10.90 -17.57 4.00
CA LYS A 372 12.20 -16.90 4.15
C LYS A 372 12.54 -16.01 2.95
N ALA A 373 12.18 -16.43 1.73
CA ALA A 373 12.30 -15.60 0.53
C ALA A 373 11.43 -14.33 0.57
N TYR A 374 10.26 -14.37 1.22
CA TYR A 374 9.45 -13.17 1.43
C TYR A 374 10.05 -12.20 2.45
N PHE A 375 10.80 -12.66 3.45
CA PHE A 375 11.56 -11.75 4.31
C PHE A 375 12.70 -11.06 3.56
N ALA A 376 13.41 -11.77 2.68
CA ALA A 376 14.42 -11.18 1.80
C ALA A 376 13.80 -10.14 0.83
N THR A 377 12.61 -10.44 0.31
CA THR A 377 11.80 -9.53 -0.50
C THR A 377 11.41 -8.28 0.28
N GLY A 378 10.95 -8.46 1.52
CA GLY A 378 10.46 -7.39 2.39
C GLY A 378 11.55 -6.39 2.76
N ILE A 379 12.75 -6.85 3.13
CA ILE A 379 13.83 -5.94 3.54
C ILE A 379 14.35 -5.07 2.38
N ILE A 380 14.38 -5.58 1.15
CA ILE A 380 14.66 -4.74 -0.04
C ILE A 380 13.58 -3.68 -0.22
N GLY A 381 12.31 -4.06 -0.07
CA GLY A 381 11.21 -3.12 -0.16
C GLY A 381 11.24 -2.06 0.94
N VAL A 382 11.72 -2.37 2.14
CA VAL A 382 11.92 -1.39 3.23
C VAL A 382 12.92 -0.31 2.82
N TYR A 383 14.07 -0.70 2.25
CA TYR A 383 15.05 0.29 1.77
C TYR A 383 14.50 1.13 0.62
N PHE A 384 13.71 0.52 -0.27
CA PHE A 384 13.05 1.25 -1.34
C PHE A 384 12.02 2.24 -0.78
N ALA A 385 11.22 1.83 0.20
CA ALA A 385 10.21 2.66 0.86
C ALA A 385 10.83 3.86 1.59
N ALA A 386 12.04 3.68 2.16
CA ALA A 386 12.79 4.76 2.81
C ALA A 386 13.33 5.82 1.82
N GLY A 387 13.36 5.50 0.52
CA GLY A 387 13.72 6.42 -0.55
C GLY A 387 12.49 7.07 -1.21
N PRO A 388 12.14 6.72 -2.47
CA PRO A 388 11.03 7.34 -3.20
C PRO A 388 9.62 6.89 -2.75
N GLY A 389 9.50 5.91 -1.85
CA GLY A 389 8.20 5.34 -1.50
C GLY A 389 7.54 4.61 -2.68
N PHE A 390 6.21 4.54 -2.68
CA PHE A 390 5.43 3.74 -3.64
C PHE A 390 4.28 4.52 -4.32
N SER A 391 4.35 5.85 -4.40
CA SER A 391 3.36 6.66 -5.14
C SER A 391 3.71 6.76 -6.62
N ALA A 392 2.94 6.07 -7.46
CA ALA A 392 3.06 6.16 -8.91
C ALA A 392 2.56 7.50 -9.47
N GLU A 393 1.71 8.20 -8.72
CA GLU A 393 1.24 9.55 -9.03
C GLU A 393 2.38 10.56 -8.95
N GLU A 394 3.36 10.32 -8.08
CA GLU A 394 4.55 11.16 -7.90
C GLU A 394 5.77 10.66 -8.69
N HIS A 395 5.93 9.34 -8.85
CA HIS A 395 7.19 8.76 -9.32
C HIS A 395 7.07 7.83 -10.55
N GLY A 396 5.86 7.60 -11.08
CA GLY A 396 5.64 6.67 -12.18
C GLY A 396 5.69 5.19 -11.75
N CYS A 397 5.63 4.26 -12.71
CA CYS A 397 5.50 2.83 -12.41
C CYS A 397 6.84 2.18 -11.97
N GLN A 398 7.94 2.92 -12.06
CA GLN A 398 9.24 2.47 -11.53
C GLN A 398 9.22 2.24 -10.01
N VAL A 399 8.38 2.96 -9.26
CA VAL A 399 8.20 2.71 -7.81
C VAL A 399 7.17 1.61 -7.51
N GLU A 400 6.50 1.07 -8.52
CA GLU A 400 5.60 -0.06 -8.36
C GLU A 400 6.26 -1.32 -8.93
N CYS A 401 6.25 -1.48 -10.25
CA CYS A 401 6.80 -2.64 -10.92
C CYS A 401 8.34 -2.69 -10.85
N GLY A 402 9.02 -1.54 -10.84
CA GLY A 402 10.48 -1.50 -10.66
C GLY A 402 10.90 -1.91 -9.25
N ALA A 403 10.23 -1.37 -8.23
CA ALA A 403 10.39 -1.79 -6.83
C ALA A 403 10.11 -3.29 -6.67
N SER A 404 8.97 -3.79 -7.17
CA SER A 404 8.62 -5.21 -7.11
C SER A 404 9.64 -6.10 -7.83
N ALA A 405 10.25 -5.64 -8.93
CA ALA A 405 11.30 -6.39 -9.62
C ALA A 405 12.55 -6.55 -8.72
N GLY A 406 12.98 -5.48 -8.06
CA GLY A 406 14.10 -5.53 -7.10
C GLY A 406 13.80 -6.43 -5.91
N MET A 407 12.61 -6.27 -5.31
CA MET A 407 12.13 -7.09 -4.21
C MET A 407 12.09 -8.57 -4.58
N ALA A 408 11.50 -8.91 -5.74
CA ALA A 408 11.41 -10.27 -6.21
C ALA A 408 12.79 -10.88 -6.55
N ALA A 409 13.72 -10.10 -7.12
CA ALA A 409 15.06 -10.59 -7.45
C ALA A 409 15.80 -11.08 -6.19
N ALA A 410 15.71 -10.33 -5.09
CA ALA A 410 16.27 -10.74 -3.81
C ALA A 410 15.61 -12.01 -3.24
N GLY A 411 14.28 -12.12 -3.33
CA GLY A 411 13.57 -13.35 -2.95
C GLY A 411 13.99 -14.57 -3.78
N ILE A 412 14.23 -14.41 -5.08
CA ILE A 412 14.72 -15.50 -5.94
C ILE A 412 16.14 -15.91 -5.56
N VAL A 413 17.04 -14.96 -5.27
CA VAL A 413 18.39 -15.27 -4.77
C VAL A 413 18.32 -16.05 -3.45
N GLN A 414 17.39 -15.69 -2.55
CA GLN A 414 17.17 -16.44 -1.32
C GLN A 414 16.72 -17.88 -1.58
N LEU A 415 15.86 -18.11 -2.58
CA LEU A 415 15.45 -19.47 -3.01
C LEU A 415 16.60 -20.25 -3.65
N PHE A 416 17.53 -19.57 -4.34
CA PHE A 416 18.74 -20.20 -4.89
C PHE A 416 19.82 -20.48 -3.83
N GLY A 417 19.61 -20.10 -2.57
CA GLY A 417 20.61 -20.24 -1.51
C GLY A 417 21.78 -19.27 -1.63
N GLY A 418 21.60 -18.13 -2.31
CA GLY A 418 22.62 -17.10 -2.46
C GLY A 418 22.84 -16.27 -1.19
N THR A 419 23.94 -15.51 -1.17
CA THR A 419 24.31 -14.65 -0.03
C THR A 419 23.48 -13.36 0.02
N ALA A 420 23.50 -12.67 1.17
CA ALA A 420 22.88 -11.36 1.29
C ALA A 420 23.43 -10.34 0.27
N ARG A 421 24.73 -10.41 -0.03
CA ARG A 421 25.38 -9.62 -1.08
C ARG A 421 24.74 -9.87 -2.45
N GLN A 422 24.65 -11.14 -2.86
CA GLN A 422 24.07 -11.50 -4.15
C GLN A 422 22.60 -11.05 -4.26
N ALA A 423 21.84 -11.09 -3.16
CA ALA A 423 20.44 -10.68 -3.15
C ALA A 423 20.30 -9.16 -3.30
N VAL A 424 21.12 -8.37 -2.61
CA VAL A 424 21.18 -6.91 -2.75
C VAL A 424 21.65 -6.50 -4.16
N ASP A 425 22.65 -7.19 -4.69
CA ASP A 425 23.18 -6.95 -6.04
C ASP A 425 22.14 -7.26 -7.13
N ALA A 426 21.42 -8.38 -7.00
CA ALA A 426 20.31 -8.72 -7.89
C ALA A 426 19.18 -7.69 -7.83
N ALA A 427 18.84 -7.20 -6.63
CA ALA A 427 17.85 -6.14 -6.47
C ALA A 427 18.28 -4.85 -7.16
N SER A 428 19.55 -4.46 -7.00
CA SER A 428 20.14 -3.31 -7.68
C SER A 428 20.03 -3.43 -9.22
N MET A 429 20.47 -4.55 -9.79
CA MET A 429 20.38 -4.80 -11.24
C MET A 429 18.93 -4.76 -11.75
N ALA A 430 18.00 -5.39 -11.03
CA ALA A 430 16.60 -5.44 -11.43
C ALA A 430 15.96 -4.05 -11.46
N ILE A 431 16.25 -3.18 -10.47
CA ILE A 431 15.70 -1.82 -10.42
C ILE A 431 16.30 -0.96 -11.55
N GLN A 432 17.61 -1.07 -11.82
CA GLN A 432 18.28 -0.33 -12.90
C GLN A 432 17.59 -0.52 -14.24
N ASN A 433 17.16 -1.74 -14.56
CA ASN A 433 16.48 -2.08 -15.82
C ASN A 433 15.07 -1.47 -15.95
N MET A 434 14.54 -0.85 -14.88
CA MET A 434 13.18 -0.34 -14.80
C MET A 434 13.11 1.17 -14.50
N ILE A 435 14.25 1.86 -14.41
CA ILE A 435 14.31 3.31 -14.21
C ILE A 435 13.69 4.03 -15.43
N GLY A 436 12.86 5.04 -15.16
CA GLY A 436 12.15 5.83 -16.18
C GLY A 436 10.80 5.25 -16.59
N LEU A 437 10.33 4.16 -15.96
CA LEU A 437 9.06 3.55 -16.31
C LEU A 437 7.86 4.44 -15.94
N VAL A 438 7.16 4.93 -16.96
CA VAL A 438 5.93 5.75 -16.84
C VAL A 438 4.74 4.96 -16.29
N CYS A 439 3.71 5.64 -15.77
CA CYS A 439 2.45 5.02 -15.32
C CYS A 439 1.24 5.66 -16.01
N ASP A 440 0.79 5.07 -17.12
CA ASP A 440 -0.24 5.60 -18.02
C ASP A 440 -1.32 4.55 -18.33
N PRO A 441 -2.13 4.14 -17.34
CA PRO A 441 -3.12 3.06 -17.48
C PRO A 441 -4.18 3.37 -18.54
N ILE A 442 -4.52 2.38 -19.36
CA ILE A 442 -5.59 2.45 -20.37
C ILE A 442 -6.93 2.57 -19.65
N ALA A 443 -7.75 3.55 -20.06
CA ALA A 443 -9.06 3.82 -19.50
C ALA A 443 -9.08 3.96 -17.96
N ASP A 444 -7.98 4.42 -17.37
CA ASP A 444 -7.79 4.56 -15.92
C ASP A 444 -8.06 3.27 -15.13
N ARG A 445 -7.89 2.10 -15.77
CA ARG A 445 -7.96 0.80 -15.09
C ARG A 445 -6.55 0.24 -14.90
N VAL A 446 -6.31 -0.30 -13.72
CA VAL A 446 -5.03 -0.92 -13.35
C VAL A 446 -4.93 -2.33 -13.97
N GLU A 447 -5.02 -2.42 -15.30
CA GLU A 447 -5.07 -3.66 -16.06
C GLU A 447 -4.07 -3.66 -17.20
N ALA A 448 -4.20 -2.72 -18.14
CA ALA A 448 -3.31 -2.57 -19.28
C ALA A 448 -2.68 -1.17 -19.26
N PRO A 449 -1.34 -1.03 -19.40
CA PRO A 449 -0.32 -2.07 -19.59
C PRO A 449 0.15 -2.74 -18.28
N CYS A 450 -0.54 -2.54 -17.14
CA CYS A 450 -0.12 -3.04 -15.83
C CYS A 450 0.22 -4.53 -15.79
N LEU A 451 -0.61 -5.39 -16.40
CA LEU A 451 -0.35 -6.84 -16.51
C LEU A 451 0.99 -7.12 -17.23
N GLY A 452 1.21 -6.47 -18.38
CA GLY A 452 2.45 -6.62 -19.14
C GLY A 452 3.68 -6.13 -18.36
N LYS A 453 3.54 -5.01 -17.63
CA LYS A 453 4.59 -4.48 -16.74
C LYS A 453 4.90 -5.44 -15.58
N ASN A 454 3.89 -6.09 -14.99
CA ASN A 454 4.09 -7.11 -13.96
C ASN A 454 4.85 -8.33 -14.51
N VAL A 455 4.45 -8.81 -15.69
CA VAL A 455 5.12 -9.94 -16.35
C VAL A 455 6.58 -9.59 -16.67
N SER A 456 6.83 -8.41 -17.24
CA SER A 456 8.18 -7.95 -17.56
C SER A 456 9.05 -7.80 -16.30
N ALA A 457 8.50 -7.24 -15.23
CA ALA A 457 9.18 -7.10 -13.94
C ALA A 457 9.56 -8.45 -13.34
N ALA A 458 8.66 -9.44 -13.40
CA ALA A 458 8.92 -10.79 -12.90
C ALA A 458 10.03 -11.52 -13.66
N VAL A 459 10.06 -11.39 -15.00
CA VAL A 459 11.13 -11.99 -15.83
C VAL A 459 12.46 -11.26 -15.63
N ASN A 460 12.45 -9.94 -15.48
CA ASN A 460 13.63 -9.15 -15.14
C ASN A 460 14.20 -9.54 -13.76
N ALA A 461 13.33 -9.78 -12.77
CA ALA A 461 13.74 -10.25 -11.46
C ALA A 461 14.47 -11.61 -11.52
N LEU A 462 13.90 -12.58 -12.24
CA LEU A 462 14.54 -13.88 -12.46
C LEU A 462 15.90 -13.72 -13.15
N SER A 463 15.96 -12.93 -14.22
CA SER A 463 17.19 -12.72 -14.98
C SER A 463 18.29 -12.07 -14.12
N SER A 464 17.94 -11.05 -13.33
CA SER A 464 18.88 -10.35 -12.44
C SER A 464 19.37 -11.25 -11.31
N ALA A 465 18.49 -12.05 -10.73
CA ALA A 465 18.85 -13.05 -9.72
C ALA A 465 19.81 -14.10 -10.30
N THR A 466 19.50 -14.65 -11.49
CA THR A 466 20.39 -15.61 -12.17
C THR A 466 21.76 -15.00 -12.47
N MET A 467 21.82 -13.76 -12.97
CA MET A 467 23.09 -13.06 -13.23
C MET A 467 23.93 -12.90 -11.95
N SER A 468 23.31 -12.43 -10.87
CA SER A 468 24.00 -12.25 -9.59
C SER A 468 24.53 -13.58 -9.03
N CYS A 469 23.69 -14.63 -9.02
CA CYS A 469 24.09 -15.95 -8.56
C CYS A 469 25.17 -16.59 -9.45
N ALA A 470 25.19 -16.29 -10.75
CA ALA A 470 26.22 -16.73 -11.68
C ALA A 470 27.55 -15.97 -11.53
N GLY A 471 27.64 -14.96 -10.66
CA GLY A 471 28.85 -14.19 -10.41
C GLY A 471 29.09 -13.05 -11.39
N TYR A 472 28.03 -12.49 -11.99
CA TYR A 472 28.15 -11.28 -12.80
C TYR A 472 28.46 -10.08 -11.89
N ASN A 473 29.28 -9.17 -12.40
CA ASN A 473 29.67 -7.97 -11.66
C ASN A 473 28.46 -7.04 -11.46
N ALA A 474 28.13 -6.75 -10.20
CA ALA A 474 27.25 -5.65 -9.84
C ALA A 474 28.08 -4.38 -9.64
N LEU A 475 27.80 -3.34 -10.43
CA LEU A 475 28.63 -2.15 -10.50
C LEU A 475 28.15 -1.01 -9.61
N ILE A 476 26.83 -0.86 -9.45
CA ILE A 476 26.21 0.27 -8.74
C ILE A 476 25.53 -0.25 -7.47
N PRO A 477 25.86 0.29 -6.28
CA PRO A 477 25.18 -0.04 -5.03
C PRO A 477 23.68 0.25 -5.06
N LEU A 478 22.89 -0.54 -4.33
CA LEU A 478 21.43 -0.42 -4.30
C LEU A 478 20.94 0.97 -3.87
N ASN A 479 21.57 1.61 -2.88
CA ASN A 479 21.17 2.94 -2.41
C ASN A 479 21.32 4.00 -3.52
N GLU A 480 22.40 3.96 -4.30
CA GLU A 480 22.60 4.90 -5.41
C GLU A 480 21.57 4.68 -6.53
N VAL A 481 21.18 3.42 -6.77
CA VAL A 481 20.10 3.09 -7.72
C VAL A 481 18.76 3.65 -7.23
N ILE A 482 18.43 3.50 -5.95
CA ILE A 482 17.20 4.05 -5.35
C ILE A 482 17.19 5.58 -5.41
N GLU A 483 18.32 6.24 -5.13
CA GLU A 483 18.47 7.70 -5.28
C GLU A 483 18.26 8.14 -6.74
N THR A 484 18.75 7.34 -7.69
CA THR A 484 18.56 7.59 -9.13
C THR A 484 17.09 7.52 -9.52
N VAL A 485 16.32 6.56 -8.99
CA VAL A 485 14.85 6.49 -9.20
C VAL A 485 14.19 7.80 -8.78
N SER A 486 14.54 8.34 -7.61
CA SER A 486 14.03 9.64 -7.12
C SER A 486 14.42 10.80 -8.03
N SER A 487 15.67 10.85 -8.48
CA SER A 487 16.18 11.89 -9.38
C SER A 487 15.46 11.89 -10.74
N VAL A 488 15.24 10.71 -11.32
CA VAL A 488 14.52 10.55 -12.59
C VAL A 488 13.04 10.90 -12.43
N SER A 489 12.42 10.53 -11.31
CA SER A 489 11.02 10.85 -11.00
C SER A 489 10.72 12.35 -11.00
N LYS A 490 11.65 13.15 -10.45
CA LYS A 490 11.54 14.61 -10.40
C LYS A 490 11.54 15.25 -11.79
N GLN A 491 12.16 14.60 -12.77
CA GLN A 491 12.23 15.05 -14.16
C GLN A 491 11.11 14.49 -15.03
N MET A 492 10.37 13.48 -14.55
CA MET A 492 9.28 12.86 -15.29
C MET A 492 8.08 13.83 -15.41
N PRO A 493 7.55 14.06 -16.63
CA PRO A 493 6.34 14.88 -16.81
C PRO A 493 5.14 14.31 -16.05
N THR A 494 4.36 15.17 -15.40
CA THR A 494 3.21 14.76 -14.58
C THR A 494 2.13 14.01 -15.38
N CYS A 495 1.99 14.30 -16.67
CA CYS A 495 1.01 13.65 -17.54
C CYS A 495 1.31 12.18 -17.85
N VAL A 496 2.54 11.71 -17.65
CA VAL A 496 2.93 10.29 -17.83
C VAL A 496 3.14 9.57 -16.49
N LYS A 497 2.82 10.23 -15.39
CA LYS A 497 2.59 9.60 -14.08
C LYS A 497 1.13 9.14 -14.01
N CYS A 498 0.73 8.50 -12.90
CA CYS A 498 -0.59 7.87 -12.72
C CYS A 498 -1.77 8.87 -12.61
N THR A 499 -1.89 9.81 -13.56
CA THR A 499 -2.86 10.91 -13.61
C THR A 499 -3.91 10.71 -14.72
N GLY A 500 -3.66 9.80 -15.66
CA GLY A 500 -4.53 9.58 -16.82
C GLY A 500 -4.51 10.72 -17.85
N LYS A 501 -3.56 11.67 -17.73
CA LYS A 501 -3.52 12.90 -18.54
C LYS A 501 -2.56 12.82 -19.74
N GLY A 502 -1.98 11.65 -20.04
CA GLY A 502 -0.99 11.47 -21.11
C GLY A 502 -0.72 10.01 -21.46
N GLY A 503 0.32 9.76 -22.25
CA GLY A 503 0.74 8.40 -22.63
C GLY A 503 -0.35 7.57 -23.31
N LEU A 504 -0.38 6.27 -23.02
CA LEU A 504 -1.38 5.33 -23.52
C LEU A 504 -2.82 5.71 -23.13
N ALA A 505 -3.00 6.32 -21.94
CA ALA A 505 -4.30 6.71 -21.41
C ALA A 505 -5.06 7.70 -22.31
N MET A 506 -4.33 8.55 -23.04
CA MET A 506 -4.90 9.58 -23.93
C MET A 506 -4.92 9.19 -25.41
N THR A 507 -4.61 7.93 -25.74
CA THR A 507 -4.75 7.46 -27.12
C THR A 507 -6.23 7.37 -27.52
N LYS A 508 -6.54 7.58 -28.81
CA LYS A 508 -7.92 7.51 -29.33
C LYS A 508 -8.64 6.23 -28.91
N THR A 509 -7.94 5.09 -28.98
CA THR A 509 -8.50 3.79 -28.59
C THR A 509 -8.72 3.69 -27.08
N ALA A 510 -7.80 4.19 -26.25
CA ALA A 510 -7.98 4.18 -24.80
C ALA A 510 -9.19 5.03 -24.37
N CYS A 511 -9.37 6.22 -24.94
CA CYS A 511 -10.53 7.06 -24.68
C CYS A 511 -11.83 6.37 -25.09
N ALA A 512 -11.88 5.73 -26.26
CA ALA A 512 -13.06 4.98 -26.71
C ALA A 512 -13.38 3.77 -25.80
N ILE A 513 -12.36 3.08 -25.26
CA ILE A 513 -12.54 2.02 -24.27
C ILE A 513 -13.14 2.60 -22.98
N LYS A 514 -12.61 3.73 -22.50
CA LYS A 514 -13.10 4.42 -21.29
C LYS A 514 -14.58 4.79 -21.42
N GLU A 515 -14.95 5.43 -22.52
CA GLU A 515 -16.35 5.81 -22.81
C GLU A 515 -17.28 4.59 -22.80
N LYS A 516 -16.86 3.48 -23.42
CA LYS A 516 -17.64 2.24 -23.47
C LYS A 516 -17.86 1.64 -22.09
N LEU A 517 -16.85 1.66 -21.21
CA LEU A 517 -16.96 1.18 -19.83
C LEU A 517 -17.89 2.09 -19.00
N THR A 518 -17.75 3.41 -19.13
CA THR A 518 -18.62 4.36 -18.42
C THR A 518 -20.10 4.18 -18.80
N LEU A 519 -20.41 4.02 -20.09
CA LEU A 519 -21.78 3.81 -20.56
C LEU A 519 -22.40 2.52 -20.01
N LYS A 520 -21.62 1.43 -19.92
CA LYS A 520 -22.10 0.17 -19.33
C LYS A 520 -22.50 0.36 -17.87
N ASN A 521 -21.65 1.04 -17.09
CA ASN A 521 -21.91 1.23 -15.67
C ASN A 521 -23.16 2.10 -15.43
N THR A 522 -23.45 3.08 -16.31
CA THR A 522 -24.68 3.90 -16.20
C THR A 522 -25.95 3.11 -16.49
N ILE A 523 -25.90 2.10 -17.38
CA ILE A 523 -27.06 1.27 -17.75
C ILE A 523 -27.38 0.24 -16.64
N VAL A 524 -26.38 -0.21 -15.89
CA VAL A 524 -26.57 -1.18 -14.79
C VAL A 524 -27.09 -0.50 -13.51
N THR A 525 -26.82 0.81 -13.33
CA THR A 525 -27.25 1.61 -12.17
C THR A 525 -28.58 2.34 -12.35
N ALA A 526 -29.21 2.26 -13.53
CA ALA A 526 -30.50 2.88 -13.85
C ALA A 526 -31.60 1.80 -13.94
#